data_AF-A0A299MDG7-F1
#
_entry.id   AF-A0A299MDG7-F1
#
_cell.length_a   1.000
_cell.length_b   1.000
_cell.length_c   1.000
_cell.angle_alpha   90.00
_cell.angle_beta   90.00
_cell.angle_gamma   90.00
#
_symmetry.space_group_name_H-M   'P 1'
#
loop_
_entity.id
_entity.type
_entity.pdbx_description
1 polymer ?
#
loop_
_entity_poly.entity_id
_entity_poly.type
_entity_poly.pdbx_seq_one_letter_code
_entity_poly.pdbx_strand_id
1 'polypeptide(L)'
;MIKNKILTATLAVGLIAPLANPFIEISKAENKIEDIGQGAEIIKRTQDITSKRLAITQNIQFDFVKDKKYNKDALVVKMQGFISSRTTYSDLKKYPYIKRMIWPFQYNISLKTKDSNVDLINYLPKNKIDSADVSQKLGYNIGGNFQSAPSIGGSGSFNYSKTISYNQKNYVTEVESQNSKGVKWGVKANSFVTPNGQVSAYDQYLFAQDPTGPAARDYFVPDNQLPPLIQSGFNPSFITTLSHERGKGDKSEFEITYGRNMDATYAYVTRHRLAVDRKHDAFKNRNVTVKYEVNWKTHEVKIKSITPK
;
A
#
# COMPACT_ATOMS: atom_id res chain seq x y z
N MET A 1 -49.77 64.42 3.20
CA MET A 1 -49.77 63.95 4.60
C MET A 1 -50.13 62.47 4.60
N ILE A 2 -49.24 61.60 5.13
CA ILE A 2 -49.42 60.15 5.44
C ILE A 2 -49.54 59.22 4.19
N LYS A 3 -48.50 58.49 3.75
CA LYS A 3 -47.77 57.29 4.26
C LYS A 3 -48.35 55.92 3.83
N ASN A 4 -47.59 55.27 2.93
CA ASN A 4 -47.22 53.85 2.77
C ASN A 4 -48.09 52.72 3.37
N LYS A 5 -48.30 51.67 2.56
CA LYS A 5 -47.95 50.28 2.89
C LYS A 5 -47.63 49.49 1.61
N ILE A 6 -46.36 49.08 1.48
CA ILE A 6 -45.88 48.10 0.51
C ILE A 6 -46.10 46.71 1.14
N LEU A 7 -46.78 45.81 0.43
CA LEU A 7 -46.91 44.40 0.81
C LEU A 7 -45.95 43.58 -0.05
N THR A 8 -44.84 43.17 0.55
CA THR A 8 -43.82 42.32 -0.08
C THR A 8 -44.27 40.87 -0.02
N ALA A 9 -44.61 40.27 -1.16
CA ALA A 9 -44.90 38.84 -1.26
C ALA A 9 -43.58 38.04 -1.31
N THR A 10 -43.31 37.26 -0.26
CA THR A 10 -42.15 36.37 -0.17
C THR A 10 -42.42 35.09 -0.95
N LEU A 11 -41.77 34.93 -2.11
CA LEU A 11 -41.70 33.67 -2.85
C LEU A 11 -40.73 32.72 -2.14
N ALA A 12 -41.27 31.74 -1.42
CA ALA A 12 -40.50 30.61 -0.91
C ALA A 12 -40.19 29.64 -2.05
N VAL A 13 -39.00 29.72 -2.62
CA VAL A 13 -38.46 28.72 -3.55
C VAL A 13 -37.88 27.58 -2.70
N GLY A 14 -38.56 26.45 -2.70
CA GLY A 14 -38.06 25.22 -2.09
C GLY A 14 -36.79 24.74 -2.79
N LEU A 15 -35.67 24.79 -2.08
CA LEU A 15 -34.41 24.16 -2.47
C LEU A 15 -34.55 22.64 -2.31
N ILE A 16 -34.82 21.94 -3.41
CA ILE A 16 -34.55 20.51 -3.51
C ILE A 16 -33.02 20.39 -3.65
N ALA A 17 -32.34 20.09 -2.54
CA ALA A 17 -30.92 19.78 -2.57
C ALA A 17 -30.69 18.45 -3.32
N PRO A 18 -29.85 18.41 -4.37
CA PRO A 18 -29.38 17.14 -4.88
C PRO A 18 -28.49 16.50 -3.81
N LEU A 19 -28.83 15.28 -3.40
CA LEU A 19 -28.01 14.41 -2.57
C LEU A 19 -26.60 14.34 -3.17
N ALA A 20 -25.64 14.95 -2.48
CA ALA A 20 -24.24 14.87 -2.86
C ALA A 20 -23.79 13.41 -2.78
N ASN A 21 -23.52 12.80 -3.94
CA ASN A 21 -22.71 11.61 -4.00
C ASN A 21 -21.37 11.89 -3.29
N PRO A 22 -20.79 10.94 -2.53
CA PRO A 22 -19.49 11.13 -1.93
C PRO A 22 -18.47 11.26 -3.06
N PHE A 23 -17.99 12.49 -3.27
CA PHE A 23 -16.91 12.81 -4.18
C PHE A 23 -15.71 11.90 -3.88
N ILE A 24 -15.36 11.05 -4.85
CA ILE A 24 -14.03 10.49 -4.94
C ILE A 24 -13.17 11.68 -5.40
N GLU A 25 -12.33 12.22 -4.52
CA GLU A 25 -11.26 13.12 -4.95
C GLU A 25 -10.26 12.28 -5.74
N ILE A 26 -10.43 12.28 -7.06
CA ILE A 26 -9.43 11.81 -8.00
C ILE A 26 -8.51 13.00 -8.23
N SER A 27 -7.29 12.96 -7.69
CA SER A 27 -6.25 13.93 -8.02
C SER A 27 -6.03 13.90 -9.54
N LYS A 28 -5.98 15.08 -10.15
CA LYS A 28 -5.89 15.26 -11.61
C LYS A 28 -4.55 14.71 -12.11
N ALA A 29 -4.59 13.77 -13.06
CA ALA A 29 -3.40 13.15 -13.64
C ALA A 29 -2.47 14.20 -14.30
N GLU A 30 -1.21 14.24 -13.89
CA GLU A 30 -0.17 14.98 -14.62
C GLU A 30 0.28 14.17 -15.84
N ASN A 31 0.14 14.76 -17.03
CA ASN A 31 0.64 14.18 -18.28
C ASN A 31 2.07 14.66 -18.53
N LYS A 32 3.06 13.90 -18.07
CA LYS A 32 4.48 14.18 -18.35
C LYS A 32 5.04 13.17 -19.34
N ILE A 33 5.67 13.67 -20.40
CA ILE A 33 6.43 12.87 -21.37
C ILE A 33 7.91 13.17 -21.13
N GLU A 34 8.74 12.13 -21.08
CA GLU A 34 10.20 12.23 -20.90
C GLU A 34 10.89 11.50 -22.05
N ASP A 35 11.74 12.21 -22.79
CA ASP A 35 12.60 11.62 -23.82
C ASP A 35 13.77 10.88 -23.15
N ILE A 36 14.00 9.62 -23.56
CA ILE A 36 15.07 8.76 -23.03
C ILE A 36 16.11 8.38 -24.10
N GLY A 37 16.05 9.05 -25.25
CA GLY A 37 17.00 8.94 -26.35
C GLY A 37 16.57 7.93 -27.43
N GLN A 38 17.24 8.03 -28.59
CA GLN A 38 17.03 7.21 -29.80
C GLN A 38 15.56 7.04 -30.23
N GLY A 39 14.75 8.09 -30.01
CA GLY A 39 13.32 8.09 -30.38
C GLY A 39 12.44 7.23 -29.47
N ALA A 40 12.90 6.91 -28.26
CA ALA A 40 12.11 6.30 -27.20
C ALA A 40 11.70 7.33 -26.15
N GLU A 41 10.48 7.20 -25.62
CA GLU A 41 9.91 8.12 -24.65
C GLU A 41 9.19 7.38 -23.52
N ILE A 42 9.10 8.03 -22.36
CA ILE A 42 8.34 7.57 -21.21
C ILE A 42 7.12 8.47 -21.03
N ILE A 43 5.94 7.86 -21.04
CA ILE A 43 4.69 8.57 -20.78
C ILE A 43 4.27 8.24 -19.35
N LYS A 44 4.31 9.24 -18.46
CA LYS A 44 4.02 9.07 -17.03
C LYS A 44 2.57 9.40 -16.72
N ARG A 45 1.95 8.57 -15.89
CA ARG A 45 0.62 8.77 -15.31
C ARG A 45 0.67 8.44 -13.83
N THR A 46 -0.18 9.09 -13.05
CA THR A 46 -0.33 8.83 -11.62
C THR A 46 -1.79 8.61 -11.30
N GLN A 47 -2.05 7.77 -10.30
CA GLN A 47 -3.37 7.57 -9.72
C GLN A 47 -3.25 7.51 -8.20
N ASP A 48 -4.08 8.29 -7.54
CA ASP A 48 -4.19 8.32 -6.08
C ASP A 48 -5.60 7.93 -5.66
N ILE A 49 -5.69 6.99 -4.72
CA ILE A 49 -6.97 6.63 -4.13
C ILE A 49 -6.81 6.14 -2.70
N THR A 50 -7.76 6.51 -1.86
CA THR A 50 -7.76 6.15 -0.43
C THR A 50 -9.03 5.38 -0.06
N SER A 51 -8.88 4.24 0.61
CA SER A 51 -9.97 3.60 1.36
C SER A 51 -10.04 4.19 2.76
N LYS A 52 -11.13 4.90 3.05
CA LYS A 52 -11.35 5.46 4.40
C LYS A 52 -11.61 4.34 5.41
N ARG A 53 -12.30 3.28 5.01
CA ARG A 53 -12.63 2.14 5.90
C ARG A 53 -11.37 1.46 6.43
N LEU A 54 -10.35 1.28 5.60
CA LEU A 54 -9.13 0.58 6.00
C LEU A 54 -7.97 1.52 6.38
N ALA A 55 -8.11 2.83 6.12
CA ALA A 55 -7.04 3.83 6.20
C ALA A 55 -5.81 3.39 5.39
N ILE A 56 -6.05 3.18 4.10
CA ILE A 56 -5.02 2.77 3.14
C ILE A 56 -5.10 3.69 1.93
N THR A 57 -3.96 4.25 1.55
CA THR A 57 -3.78 5.09 0.36
C THR A 57 -2.87 4.38 -0.62
N GLN A 58 -3.33 4.23 -1.87
CA GLN A 58 -2.52 3.80 -3.01
C GLN A 58 -2.12 5.04 -3.81
N ASN A 59 -0.82 5.28 -3.91
CA ASN A 59 -0.21 6.28 -4.81
C ASN A 59 0.58 5.49 -5.85
N ILE A 60 0.02 5.36 -7.05
CA ILE A 60 0.56 4.47 -8.09
C ILE A 60 1.06 5.30 -9.26
N GLN A 61 2.30 5.07 -9.66
CA GLN A 61 2.87 5.64 -10.88
C GLN A 61 2.88 4.59 -11.99
N PHE A 62 2.41 4.98 -13.16
CA PHE A 62 2.30 4.17 -14.35
C PHE A 62 3.15 4.83 -15.44
N ASP A 63 4.29 4.22 -15.77
CA ASP A 63 5.24 4.75 -16.73
C ASP A 63 5.23 3.83 -17.96
N PHE A 64 4.60 4.29 -19.04
CA PHE A 64 4.60 3.58 -20.30
C PHE A 64 5.92 3.79 -21.01
N VAL A 65 6.58 2.72 -21.41
CA VAL A 65 7.82 2.74 -22.17
C VAL A 65 7.48 2.60 -23.65
N LYS A 66 7.57 3.70 -24.39
CA LYS A 66 7.33 3.72 -25.82
C LYS A 66 8.66 3.68 -26.56
N ASP A 67 9.02 2.48 -26.98
CA ASP A 67 10.26 2.21 -27.70
C ASP A 67 9.95 1.47 -29.00
N LYS A 68 10.29 2.08 -30.14
CA LYS A 68 10.09 1.49 -31.48
C LYS A 68 10.99 0.27 -31.71
N LYS A 69 12.13 0.18 -31.02
CA LYS A 69 13.08 -0.93 -31.11
C LYS A 69 12.70 -2.12 -30.22
N TYR A 70 11.76 -1.92 -29.30
CA TYR A 70 11.15 -3.01 -28.53
C TYR A 70 9.86 -3.46 -29.23
N ASN A 71 9.64 -4.77 -29.37
CA ASN A 71 8.52 -5.33 -30.14
C ASN A 71 7.21 -5.44 -29.35
N LYS A 72 7.24 -5.19 -28.04
CA LYS A 72 6.07 -5.18 -27.15
C LYS A 72 5.82 -3.79 -26.57
N ASP A 73 4.65 -3.59 -26.01
CA ASP A 73 4.43 -2.45 -25.11
C ASP A 73 4.95 -2.82 -23.72
N ALA A 74 5.47 -1.84 -22.99
CA ALA A 74 5.92 -2.04 -21.61
C ALA A 74 5.35 -0.97 -20.68
N LEU A 75 4.96 -1.40 -19.49
CA LEU A 75 4.44 -0.55 -18.43
C LEU A 75 5.18 -0.84 -17.14
N VAL A 76 5.89 0.17 -16.63
CA VAL A 76 6.52 0.12 -15.31
C VAL A 76 5.53 0.69 -14.30
N VAL A 77 5.06 -0.15 -13.38
CA VAL A 77 4.13 0.22 -12.31
C VAL A 77 4.92 0.34 -11.01
N LYS A 78 4.95 1.56 -10.44
CA LYS A 78 5.52 1.80 -9.12
C LYS A 78 4.40 1.98 -8.10
N MET A 79 4.37 1.06 -7.15
CA MET A 79 3.36 0.94 -6.11
C MET A 79 3.89 1.62 -4.83
N GLN A 80 3.36 2.82 -4.55
CA GLN A 80 3.63 3.58 -3.33
C GLN A 80 2.34 3.88 -2.56
N GLY A 81 2.47 4.62 -1.47
CA GLY A 81 1.35 5.12 -0.67
C GLY A 81 1.59 4.92 0.82
N PHE A 82 0.51 4.59 1.53
CA PHE A 82 0.55 4.35 2.97
C PHE A 82 -0.49 3.32 3.39
N ILE A 83 -0.08 2.37 4.23
CA ILE A 83 -0.96 1.43 4.91
C ILE A 83 -0.83 1.71 6.40
N SER A 84 -1.82 2.36 7.01
CA SER A 84 -1.84 2.60 8.47
C SER A 84 -1.62 1.29 9.23
N SER A 85 -0.97 1.30 10.39
CA SER A 85 -0.85 0.09 11.20
C SER A 85 -2.21 -0.41 11.70
N ARG A 86 -3.14 0.52 11.96
CA ARG A 86 -4.39 0.28 12.71
C ARG A 86 -4.13 -0.45 14.03
N THR A 87 -2.98 -0.18 14.65
CA THR A 87 -2.70 -0.64 16.00
C THR A 87 -3.71 -0.02 16.95
N THR A 88 -4.36 -0.84 17.78
CA THR A 88 -5.40 -0.38 18.71
C THR A 88 -5.29 -1.11 20.04
N TYR A 89 -5.65 -0.40 21.10
CA TYR A 89 -5.70 -0.89 22.48
C TYR A 89 -7.14 -0.80 22.96
N SER A 90 -7.67 -1.87 23.52
CA SER A 90 -9.07 -1.94 23.94
C SER A 90 -9.29 -2.97 25.04
N ASP A 91 -10.30 -2.74 25.86
CA ASP A 91 -10.83 -3.75 26.77
C ASP A 91 -11.69 -4.76 25.99
N LEU A 92 -11.67 -6.04 26.38
CA LEU A 92 -12.63 -6.99 25.85
C LEU A 92 -14.03 -6.71 26.41
N LYS A 93 -15.02 -6.58 25.52
CA LYS A 93 -16.41 -6.27 25.89
C LYS A 93 -16.99 -7.20 26.97
N LYS A 94 -16.77 -8.51 26.84
CA LYS A 94 -17.29 -9.52 27.79
C LYS A 94 -16.42 -9.64 29.05
N TYR A 95 -15.13 -9.32 28.95
CA TYR A 95 -14.16 -9.49 30.02
C TYR A 95 -13.29 -8.23 30.12
N PRO A 96 -13.79 -7.11 30.69
CA PRO A 96 -13.10 -5.82 30.65
C PRO A 96 -11.74 -5.81 31.37
N TYR A 97 -11.51 -6.76 32.27
CA TYR A 97 -10.21 -6.95 32.92
C TYR A 97 -9.13 -7.42 31.92
N ILE A 98 -9.51 -8.06 30.81
CA ILE A 98 -8.61 -8.47 29.74
C ILE A 98 -8.42 -7.34 28.73
N LYS A 99 -7.17 -6.91 28.58
CA LYS A 99 -6.73 -5.87 27.64
C LYS A 99 -6.25 -6.52 26.36
N ARG A 100 -6.51 -5.87 25.23
CA ARG A 100 -6.14 -6.38 23.91
C ARG A 100 -5.43 -5.31 23.09
N MET A 101 -4.26 -5.67 22.57
CA MET A 101 -3.55 -4.96 21.51
C MET A 101 -3.77 -5.70 20.19
N ILE A 102 -4.38 -5.04 19.22
CA ILE A 102 -4.43 -5.53 17.83
C ILE A 102 -3.35 -4.81 17.05
N TRP A 103 -2.51 -5.53 16.30
CA TRP A 103 -1.34 -4.97 15.63
C TRP A 103 -1.00 -5.70 14.32
N PRO A 104 -0.34 -5.05 13.34
CA PRO A 104 -0.10 -5.63 12.02
C PRO A 104 1.08 -6.59 12.04
N PHE A 105 0.80 -7.90 11.96
CA PHE A 105 1.85 -8.90 11.84
C PHE A 105 2.47 -8.91 10.43
N GLN A 106 1.65 -8.69 9.40
CA GLN A 106 2.10 -8.69 8.00
C GLN A 106 1.41 -7.59 7.22
N TYR A 107 2.16 -6.89 6.36
CA TYR A 107 1.63 -6.04 5.30
C TYR A 107 1.60 -6.79 3.97
N ASN A 108 0.49 -6.64 3.23
CA ASN A 108 0.22 -7.34 1.98
C ASN A 108 0.28 -6.36 0.82
N ILE A 109 1.09 -6.66 -0.20
CA ILE A 109 1.16 -5.89 -1.46
C ILE A 109 1.07 -6.89 -2.61
N SER A 110 0.18 -6.68 -3.57
CA SER A 110 0.16 -7.51 -4.79
C SER A 110 -0.34 -6.77 -6.00
N LEU A 111 0.13 -7.19 -7.16
CA LEU A 111 -0.42 -6.84 -8.46
C LEU A 111 -0.76 -8.12 -9.21
N LYS A 112 -1.95 -8.17 -9.83
CA LYS A 112 -2.32 -9.27 -10.72
C LYS A 112 -3.14 -8.77 -11.92
N THR A 113 -3.09 -9.52 -13.00
CA THR A 113 -3.93 -9.35 -14.17
C THR A 113 -4.59 -10.68 -14.54
N LYS A 114 -5.69 -10.61 -15.28
CA LYS A 114 -6.31 -11.77 -15.92
C LYS A 114 -6.15 -11.74 -17.45
N ASP A 115 -5.56 -10.68 -17.98
CA ASP A 115 -5.39 -10.52 -19.42
C ASP A 115 -4.32 -11.50 -19.93
N SER A 116 -4.69 -12.31 -20.93
CA SER A 116 -3.78 -13.25 -21.56
C SER A 116 -2.65 -12.55 -22.30
N ASN A 117 -2.88 -11.33 -22.81
CA ASN A 117 -1.93 -10.57 -23.62
C ASN A 117 -0.92 -9.79 -22.79
N VAL A 118 -1.04 -9.82 -21.45
CA VAL A 118 -0.13 -9.14 -20.54
C VAL A 118 0.66 -10.11 -19.69
N ASP A 119 1.98 -9.94 -19.65
CA ASP A 119 2.88 -10.71 -18.82
C ASP A 119 3.69 -9.82 -17.87
N LEU A 120 3.87 -10.28 -16.64
CA LEU A 120 4.83 -9.75 -15.68
C LEU A 120 6.24 -10.21 -16.06
N ILE A 121 7.06 -9.27 -16.53
CA ILE A 121 8.43 -9.55 -17.00
C ILE A 121 9.49 -9.22 -15.96
N ASN A 122 9.18 -8.38 -14.97
CA ASN A 122 10.10 -8.03 -13.90
C ASN A 122 9.36 -7.50 -12.67
N TYR A 123 9.99 -7.59 -11.49
CA TYR A 123 9.44 -7.07 -10.25
C TYR A 123 10.55 -6.79 -9.22
N LEU A 124 10.31 -5.84 -8.30
CA LEU A 124 11.19 -5.51 -7.19
C LEU A 124 10.41 -5.27 -5.90
N PRO A 125 10.90 -5.78 -4.74
CA PRO A 125 12.09 -6.63 -4.60
C PRO A 125 11.93 -8.07 -5.11
N LYS A 126 13.02 -8.67 -5.60
CA LYS A 126 13.02 -10.06 -6.13
C LYS A 126 13.24 -11.13 -5.07
N ASN A 127 14.18 -10.87 -4.18
CA ASN A 127 14.62 -11.81 -3.16
C ASN A 127 14.03 -11.44 -1.81
N LYS A 128 14.12 -12.36 -0.86
CA LYS A 128 13.89 -12.07 0.55
C LYS A 128 14.90 -11.01 1.02
N ILE A 129 14.42 -9.98 1.72
CA ILE A 129 15.24 -8.89 2.25
C ILE A 129 14.88 -8.63 3.70
N ASP A 130 15.87 -8.70 4.58
CA ASP A 130 15.77 -8.49 6.02
C ASP A 130 16.46 -7.19 6.50
N SER A 131 17.12 -6.47 5.60
CA SER A 131 17.69 -5.16 5.91
C SER A 131 16.59 -4.16 6.30
N ALA A 132 16.87 -3.31 7.30
CA ALA A 132 15.92 -2.29 7.75
C ALA A 132 15.57 -1.30 6.63
N ASP A 133 16.55 -0.91 5.81
CA ASP A 133 16.34 -0.09 4.63
C ASP A 133 16.43 -0.96 3.38
N VAL A 134 15.39 -0.89 2.54
CA VAL A 134 15.35 -1.58 1.25
C VAL A 134 15.45 -0.54 0.16
N SER A 135 16.45 -0.69 -0.69
CA SER A 135 16.75 0.28 -1.73
C SER A 135 17.24 -0.43 -2.98
N GLN A 136 16.44 -0.43 -4.05
CA GLN A 136 16.77 -1.13 -5.30
C GLN A 136 16.43 -0.28 -6.52
N LYS A 137 17.06 -0.56 -7.65
CA LYS A 137 16.88 0.18 -8.89
C LYS A 137 16.51 -0.76 -10.04
N LEU A 138 15.45 -0.41 -10.76
CA LEU A 138 15.13 -0.95 -12.07
C LEU A 138 15.75 -0.02 -13.13
N GLY A 139 16.58 -0.57 -14.00
CA GLY A 139 17.12 0.11 -15.17
C GLY A 139 16.49 -0.42 -16.46
N TYR A 140 16.33 0.47 -17.43
CA TYR A 140 15.87 0.17 -18.78
C TYR A 140 16.85 0.75 -19.80
N ASN A 141 17.24 -0.09 -20.76
CA ASN A 141 17.96 0.30 -21.96
C ASN A 141 17.11 0.05 -23.20
N ILE A 142 17.30 0.91 -24.19
CA ILE A 142 16.58 0.86 -25.46
C ILE A 142 16.72 -0.52 -26.11
N GLY A 143 15.62 -1.01 -26.69
CA GLY A 143 15.50 -2.37 -27.23
C GLY A 143 14.93 -3.40 -26.26
N GLY A 144 14.31 -2.99 -25.14
CA GLY A 144 13.61 -3.92 -24.24
C GLY A 144 14.45 -4.52 -23.10
N ASN A 145 15.61 -3.95 -22.81
CA ASN A 145 16.56 -4.53 -21.85
C ASN A 145 16.30 -4.01 -20.43
N PHE A 146 15.63 -4.81 -19.60
CA PHE A 146 15.40 -4.50 -18.19
C PHE A 146 16.44 -5.18 -17.29
N GLN A 147 17.06 -4.40 -16.41
CA GLN A 147 18.02 -4.89 -15.42
C GLN A 147 17.64 -4.41 -14.02
N SER A 148 17.88 -5.24 -13.01
CA SER A 148 17.61 -4.91 -11.61
C SER A 148 18.90 -4.90 -10.81
N ALA A 149 19.13 -3.83 -10.06
CA ALA A 149 20.27 -3.72 -9.15
C ALA A 149 19.82 -3.65 -7.68
N PRO A 150 20.55 -4.32 -6.77
CA PRO A 150 20.20 -4.37 -5.35
C PRO A 150 20.54 -3.08 -4.58
N SER A 151 21.00 -2.02 -5.26
CA SER A 151 21.32 -0.72 -4.66
C SER A 151 21.06 0.42 -5.65
N ILE A 152 20.88 1.65 -5.13
CA ILE A 152 20.68 2.86 -5.95
C ILE A 152 21.99 3.33 -6.60
N GLY A 153 23.12 3.25 -5.88
CA GLY A 153 24.40 3.82 -6.30
C GLY A 153 25.22 2.95 -7.28
N GLY A 154 24.99 1.64 -7.34
CA GLY A 154 25.79 0.70 -8.12
C GLY A 154 25.01 0.04 -9.25
N SER A 155 24.73 0.78 -10.33
CA SER A 155 24.09 0.19 -11.50
C SER A 155 24.43 1.00 -12.75
N GLY A 156 24.72 0.30 -13.86
CA GLY A 156 25.27 0.86 -15.10
C GLY A 156 24.46 2.01 -15.71
N SER A 157 25.00 2.61 -16.78
CA SER A 157 24.29 3.65 -17.52
C SER A 157 22.99 3.09 -18.10
N PHE A 158 21.86 3.71 -17.74
CA PHE A 158 20.54 3.35 -18.25
C PHE A 158 19.91 4.55 -18.96
N ASN A 159 19.17 4.28 -20.04
CA ASN A 159 18.32 5.29 -20.69
C ASN A 159 17.21 5.78 -19.74
N TYR A 160 16.63 4.86 -18.97
CA TYR A 160 15.61 5.15 -17.98
C TYR A 160 15.83 4.32 -16.73
N SER A 161 15.50 4.88 -15.56
CA SER A 161 15.54 4.09 -14.33
C SER A 161 14.48 4.51 -13.34
N LYS A 162 14.07 3.55 -12.49
CA LYS A 162 13.14 3.78 -11.41
C LYS A 162 13.56 3.03 -10.15
N THR A 163 13.56 3.73 -9.03
CA THR A 163 14.03 3.21 -7.75
C THR A 163 12.88 2.92 -6.81
N ILE A 164 13.07 1.92 -5.96
CA ILE A 164 12.28 1.70 -4.75
C ILE A 164 13.12 2.04 -3.52
N SER A 165 12.47 2.60 -2.51
CA SER A 165 13.07 2.89 -1.22
C SER A 165 11.99 2.84 -0.16
N TYR A 166 12.17 2.02 0.87
CA TYR A 166 11.29 1.97 2.03
C TYR A 166 12.04 1.42 3.26
N ASN A 167 11.57 1.81 4.44
CA ASN A 167 12.05 1.27 5.71
C ASN A 167 11.09 0.16 6.19
N GLN A 168 11.65 -0.91 6.73
CA GLN A 168 10.96 -2.07 7.27
C GLN A 168 11.60 -2.54 8.58
N LYS A 169 12.12 -1.63 9.42
CA LYS A 169 12.76 -1.99 10.68
C LYS A 169 11.90 -3.01 11.47
N ASN A 170 12.52 -4.11 11.89
CA ASN A 170 11.90 -5.24 12.59
C ASN A 170 10.99 -6.16 11.76
N TYR A 171 10.90 -5.93 10.45
CA TYR A 171 10.13 -6.71 9.48
C TYR A 171 11.05 -7.25 8.36
N VAL A 172 10.55 -8.20 7.58
CA VAL A 172 11.23 -8.83 6.45
C VAL A 172 10.29 -8.89 5.26
N THR A 173 10.76 -8.47 4.09
CA THR A 173 10.01 -8.59 2.83
C THR A 173 10.31 -9.93 2.18
N GLU A 174 9.25 -10.64 1.79
CA GLU A 174 9.31 -11.89 1.03
C GLU A 174 8.35 -11.84 -0.15
N VAL A 175 8.72 -12.48 -1.25
CA VAL A 175 7.79 -12.77 -2.36
C VAL A 175 7.03 -14.05 -1.98
N GLU A 176 5.74 -13.92 -1.68
CA GLU A 176 4.91 -15.06 -1.29
C GLU A 176 4.48 -15.90 -2.50
N SER A 177 4.26 -15.24 -3.64
CA SER A 177 3.98 -15.91 -4.90
C SER A 177 4.30 -15.01 -6.08
N GLN A 178 4.70 -15.62 -7.20
CA GLN A 178 4.93 -14.93 -8.47
C GLN A 178 4.63 -15.88 -9.64
N ASN A 179 4.07 -15.34 -10.71
CA ASN A 179 3.95 -15.98 -12.02
C ASN A 179 3.85 -14.89 -13.11
N SER A 180 3.65 -15.30 -14.37
CA SER A 180 3.52 -14.36 -15.49
C SER A 180 2.32 -13.42 -15.37
N LYS A 181 1.33 -13.68 -14.51
CA LYS A 181 0.11 -12.86 -14.38
C LYS A 181 0.02 -12.08 -13.07
N GLY A 182 0.99 -12.21 -12.18
CA GLY A 182 0.99 -11.44 -10.94
C GLY A 182 2.08 -11.81 -9.96
N VAL A 183 2.20 -10.97 -8.95
CA VAL A 183 3.18 -11.09 -7.87
C VAL A 183 2.57 -10.59 -6.57
N LYS A 184 2.92 -11.25 -5.47
CA LYS A 184 2.50 -10.92 -4.11
C LYS A 184 3.70 -10.89 -3.18
N TRP A 185 3.81 -9.80 -2.43
CA TRP A 185 4.76 -9.63 -1.34
C TRP A 185 4.05 -9.63 0.00
N GLY A 186 4.76 -10.20 0.99
CA GLY A 186 4.45 -10.08 2.41
C GLY A 186 5.61 -9.39 3.11
N VAL A 187 5.32 -8.29 3.81
CA VAL A 187 6.28 -7.65 4.72
C VAL A 187 5.91 -8.06 6.13
N LYS A 188 6.61 -9.06 6.66
CA LYS A 188 6.24 -9.81 7.88
C LYS A 188 7.08 -9.37 9.07
N ALA A 189 6.47 -9.26 10.24
CA ALA A 189 7.17 -9.05 11.49
C ALA A 189 8.20 -10.17 11.67
N ASN A 190 9.43 -9.80 12.03
CA ASN A 190 10.54 -10.74 12.13
C ASN A 190 11.12 -10.77 13.55
N SER A 191 11.70 -9.65 13.98
CA SER A 191 12.35 -9.60 15.28
C SER A 191 12.48 -8.18 15.80
N PHE A 192 12.28 -8.01 17.10
CA PHE A 192 12.16 -6.71 17.78
C PHE A 192 13.27 -6.53 18.82
N VAL A 193 13.86 -5.33 18.86
CA VAL A 193 14.83 -4.98 19.89
C VAL A 193 14.06 -4.50 21.11
N THR A 194 14.25 -5.18 22.23
CA THR A 194 13.66 -4.82 23.53
C THR A 194 14.78 -4.47 24.51
N PRO A 195 14.50 -3.84 25.67
CA PRO A 195 15.52 -3.56 26.69
C PRO A 195 16.31 -4.80 27.13
N ASN A 196 15.71 -6.00 27.05
CA ASN A 196 16.29 -7.25 27.53
C ASN A 196 16.90 -8.10 26.38
N GLY A 197 17.03 -7.52 25.18
CA GLY A 197 17.59 -8.19 24.02
C GLY A 197 16.59 -8.34 22.86
N GLN A 198 16.94 -9.21 21.93
CA GLN A 198 16.19 -9.41 20.69
C GLN A 198 15.08 -10.45 20.87
N VAL A 199 13.84 -10.08 20.56
CA VAL A 199 12.66 -10.93 20.73
C VAL A 199 12.09 -11.31 19.36
N SER A 200 11.65 -12.55 19.19
CA SER A 200 11.03 -13.01 17.95
C SER A 200 9.66 -12.36 17.76
N ALA A 201 9.30 -12.08 16.52
CA ALA A 201 7.93 -11.69 16.18
C ALA A 201 6.88 -12.74 16.52
N TYR A 202 7.26 -13.98 16.84
CA TYR A 202 6.35 -15.06 17.27
C TYR A 202 6.27 -15.24 18.79
N ASP A 203 7.05 -14.48 19.57
CA ASP A 203 6.96 -14.52 21.02
C ASP A 203 5.55 -14.08 21.47
N GLN A 204 4.92 -14.85 22.36
CA GLN A 204 3.57 -14.56 22.84
C GLN A 204 3.54 -13.36 23.80
N TYR A 205 4.66 -13.07 24.50
CA TYR A 205 4.79 -11.96 25.44
C TYR A 205 5.19 -10.65 24.75
N LEU A 206 5.43 -10.68 23.43
CA LEU A 206 5.84 -9.51 22.67
C LEU A 206 4.88 -8.33 22.87
N PHE A 207 5.45 -7.17 23.22
CA PHE A 207 4.80 -5.90 23.53
C PHE A 207 3.99 -5.83 24.82
N ALA A 208 3.77 -6.93 25.54
CA ALA A 208 3.14 -6.87 26.85
C ALA A 208 4.11 -6.35 27.91
N GLN A 209 3.60 -5.67 28.93
CA GLN A 209 4.37 -5.21 30.08
C GLN A 209 3.53 -5.28 31.35
N ASP A 210 4.20 -5.22 32.52
CA ASP A 210 3.49 -5.02 33.77
C ASP A 210 2.73 -3.68 33.74
N PRO A 211 1.44 -3.64 34.15
CA PRO A 211 0.62 -2.47 33.93
C PRO A 211 1.13 -1.25 34.71
N THR A 212 1.32 -0.14 34.00
CA THR A 212 1.67 1.16 34.63
C THR A 212 0.44 1.94 35.08
N GLY A 213 -0.76 1.38 34.86
CA GLY A 213 -2.05 2.00 35.11
C GLY A 213 -3.21 1.07 34.72
N PRO A 214 -4.47 1.49 34.94
CA PRO A 214 -5.64 0.65 34.72
C PRO A 214 -6.09 0.57 33.24
N ALA A 215 -5.65 1.48 32.38
CA ALA A 215 -6.14 1.58 31.01
C ALA A 215 -5.56 0.48 30.12
N ALA A 216 -6.26 0.12 29.04
CA ALA A 216 -5.80 -0.91 28.11
C ALA A 216 -4.40 -0.65 27.54
N ARG A 217 -4.04 0.62 27.34
CA ARG A 217 -2.73 1.02 26.81
C ARG A 217 -1.58 0.73 27.77
N ASP A 218 -1.84 0.78 29.08
CA ASP A 218 -0.82 0.67 30.13
C ASP A 218 -0.26 -0.75 30.28
N TYR A 219 -0.96 -1.75 29.73
CA TYR A 219 -0.58 -3.16 29.72
C TYR A 219 0.40 -3.51 28.58
N PHE A 220 0.75 -2.55 27.73
CA PHE A 220 1.63 -2.73 26.58
C PHE A 220 2.74 -1.69 26.55
N VAL A 221 3.90 -2.03 25.98
CA VAL A 221 5.08 -1.16 25.94
C VAL A 221 4.77 0.21 25.32
N PRO A 222 5.41 1.31 25.77
CA PRO A 222 5.18 2.66 25.24
C PRO A 222 5.58 2.80 23.77
N ASP A 223 5.07 3.83 23.10
CA ASP A 223 5.22 4.04 21.65
C ASP A 223 6.68 4.16 21.19
N ASN A 224 7.57 4.67 22.04
CA ASN A 224 9.01 4.77 21.75
C ASN A 224 9.73 3.41 21.69
N GLN A 225 9.10 2.33 22.16
CA GLN A 225 9.59 0.96 22.03
C GLN A 225 8.94 0.21 20.86
N LEU A 226 7.95 0.81 20.18
CA LEU A 226 7.29 0.23 19.03
C LEU A 226 7.96 0.75 17.73
N PRO A 227 8.27 -0.13 16.76
CA PRO A 227 8.79 0.33 15.49
C PRO A 227 7.73 1.08 14.68
N PRO A 228 8.15 1.90 13.69
CA PRO A 228 7.23 2.70 12.87
C PRO A 228 6.10 1.88 12.22
N LEU A 229 6.39 0.63 11.80
CA LEU A 229 5.43 -0.28 11.18
C LEU A 229 4.32 -0.74 12.13
N ILE A 230 4.48 -0.60 13.45
CA ILE A 230 3.43 -0.88 14.43
C ILE A 230 2.81 0.42 14.93
N GLN A 231 3.63 1.42 15.25
CA GLN A 231 3.17 2.67 15.84
C GLN A 231 2.39 3.55 14.84
N SER A 232 2.83 3.59 13.58
CA SER A 232 2.24 4.46 12.54
C SER A 232 1.66 3.64 11.38
N GLY A 233 2.52 2.89 10.67
CA GLY A 233 2.14 2.17 9.47
C GLY A 233 3.32 1.91 8.55
N PHE A 234 3.00 1.42 7.36
CA PHE A 234 3.97 1.06 6.33
C PHE A 234 3.83 1.95 5.10
N ASN A 235 4.96 2.45 4.60
CA ASN A 235 5.05 3.18 3.34
C ASN A 235 5.59 2.25 2.25
N PRO A 236 4.73 1.57 1.48
CA PRO A 236 5.19 0.67 0.43
C PRO A 236 5.97 1.42 -0.66
N SER A 237 6.94 0.73 -1.25
CA SER A 237 7.64 1.17 -2.45
C SER A 237 8.07 -0.08 -3.22
N PHE A 238 7.24 -0.51 -4.18
CA PHE A 238 7.42 -1.73 -4.96
C PHE A 238 7.34 -1.42 -6.45
N ILE A 239 7.97 -2.23 -7.29
CA ILE A 239 7.90 -2.07 -8.75
C ILE A 239 7.52 -3.40 -9.41
N THR A 240 6.71 -3.31 -10.46
CA THR A 240 6.49 -4.38 -11.43
C THR A 240 6.59 -3.83 -12.84
N THR A 241 7.10 -4.65 -13.76
CA THR A 241 7.11 -4.33 -15.19
C THR A 241 6.22 -5.32 -15.92
N LEU A 242 5.26 -4.79 -16.67
CA LEU A 242 4.29 -5.55 -17.45
C LEU A 242 4.62 -5.35 -18.94
N SER A 243 4.62 -6.43 -19.72
CA SER A 243 4.68 -6.37 -21.18
C SER A 243 3.32 -6.70 -21.79
N HIS A 244 2.99 -6.08 -22.91
CA HIS A 244 1.78 -6.35 -23.68
C HIS A 244 2.07 -6.60 -25.16
N GLU A 245 1.42 -7.61 -25.75
CA GLU A 245 1.55 -7.94 -27.16
C GLU A 245 0.90 -6.87 -28.05
N ARG A 246 1.69 -6.19 -28.87
CA ARG A 246 1.19 -5.13 -29.76
C ARG A 246 0.15 -5.68 -30.74
N GLY A 247 -0.92 -4.91 -30.95
CA GLY A 247 -2.01 -5.28 -31.85
C GLY A 247 -2.97 -6.34 -31.29
N LYS A 248 -2.79 -6.79 -30.05
CA LYS A 248 -3.68 -7.76 -29.38
C LYS A 248 -4.54 -7.12 -28.29
N GLY A 249 -5.38 -6.18 -28.70
CA GLY A 249 -6.30 -5.47 -27.80
C GLY A 249 -5.74 -4.15 -27.29
N ASP A 250 -6.61 -3.16 -27.11
CA ASP A 250 -6.19 -1.82 -26.72
C ASP A 250 -6.14 -1.64 -25.20
N LYS A 251 -6.76 -2.53 -24.43
CA LYS A 251 -7.02 -2.34 -23.00
C LYS A 251 -6.79 -3.59 -22.18
N SER A 252 -6.27 -3.40 -20.97
CA SER A 252 -6.08 -4.46 -19.98
C SER A 252 -6.52 -4.00 -18.59
N GLU A 253 -6.90 -4.96 -17.75
CA GLU A 253 -7.28 -4.71 -16.36
C GLU A 253 -6.25 -5.28 -15.37
N PHE A 254 -5.97 -4.51 -14.31
CA PHE A 254 -5.07 -4.85 -13.24
C PHE A 254 -5.74 -4.66 -11.88
N GLU A 255 -5.49 -5.60 -10.96
CA GLU A 255 -5.87 -5.49 -9.56
C GLU A 255 -4.62 -5.24 -8.72
N ILE A 256 -4.57 -4.10 -8.04
CA ILE A 256 -3.55 -3.77 -7.03
C ILE A 256 -4.19 -3.87 -5.65
N THR A 257 -3.63 -4.73 -4.80
CA THR A 257 -4.14 -5.00 -3.47
C THR A 257 -3.13 -4.60 -2.41
N TYR A 258 -3.55 -3.70 -1.51
CA TYR A 258 -2.80 -3.32 -0.31
C TYR A 258 -3.56 -3.76 0.93
N GLY A 259 -2.87 -4.22 1.98
CA GLY A 259 -3.56 -4.59 3.21
C GLY A 259 -2.67 -5.14 4.30
N ARG A 260 -3.31 -5.81 5.26
CA ARG A 260 -2.67 -6.28 6.49
C ARG A 260 -3.25 -7.59 6.98
N ASN A 261 -2.43 -8.40 7.63
CA ASN A 261 -2.87 -9.46 8.55
C ASN A 261 -2.55 -8.98 9.97
N MET A 262 -3.57 -9.01 10.84
CA MET A 262 -3.46 -8.50 12.20
C MET A 262 -3.41 -9.64 13.21
N ASP A 263 -2.49 -9.53 14.16
CA ASP A 263 -2.46 -10.34 15.36
C ASP A 263 -3.19 -9.65 16.50
N ALA A 264 -3.57 -10.42 17.52
CA ALA A 264 -4.09 -9.89 18.77
C ALA A 264 -3.31 -10.46 19.95
N THR A 265 -2.71 -9.57 20.75
CA THR A 265 -2.08 -9.90 22.03
C THR A 265 -3.03 -9.51 23.16
N TYR A 266 -3.22 -10.39 24.12
CA TYR A 266 -4.12 -10.24 25.25
C TYR A 266 -3.32 -10.22 26.54
N ALA A 267 -3.59 -9.28 27.43
CA ALA A 267 -2.86 -9.12 28.68
C ALA A 267 -3.84 -8.86 29.83
N TYR A 268 -3.64 -9.52 30.97
CA TYR A 268 -4.41 -9.32 32.19
C TYR A 268 -3.62 -9.75 33.43
N VAL A 269 -3.95 -9.17 34.58
CA VAL A 269 -3.34 -9.57 35.86
C VAL A 269 -4.22 -10.60 36.54
N THR A 270 -3.65 -11.72 36.93
CA THR A 270 -4.30 -12.75 37.75
C THR A 270 -3.32 -13.28 38.78
N ARG A 271 -3.78 -13.53 40.02
CA ARG A 271 -2.92 -14.01 41.12
C ARG A 271 -1.62 -13.20 41.30
N HIS A 272 -1.73 -11.86 41.22
CA HIS A 272 -0.61 -10.91 41.32
C HIS A 272 0.49 -11.08 40.25
N ARG A 273 0.19 -11.70 39.11
CA ARG A 273 1.12 -11.84 37.97
C ARG A 273 0.44 -11.47 36.66
N LEU A 274 1.23 -10.97 35.72
CA LEU A 274 0.78 -10.74 34.36
C LEU A 274 0.64 -12.07 33.62
N ALA A 275 -0.54 -12.31 33.06
CA ALA A 275 -0.81 -13.36 32.10
C ALA A 275 -0.96 -12.74 30.71
N VAL A 276 -0.31 -13.34 29.72
CA VAL A 276 -0.33 -12.89 28.33
C VAL A 276 -0.64 -14.07 27.44
N ASP A 277 -1.48 -13.85 26.45
CA ASP A 277 -1.82 -14.81 25.41
C ASP A 277 -1.83 -14.11 24.05
N ARG A 278 -1.67 -14.88 22.97
CA ARG A 278 -1.60 -14.36 21.62
C ARG A 278 -2.44 -15.18 20.66
N LYS A 279 -3.30 -14.48 19.92
CA LYS A 279 -3.96 -15.02 18.74
C LYS A 279 -3.22 -14.55 17.49
N HIS A 280 -2.35 -15.42 16.97
CA HIS A 280 -1.80 -15.24 15.64
C HIS A 280 -2.92 -15.25 14.59
N ASP A 281 -2.79 -14.41 13.57
CA ASP A 281 -3.69 -14.38 12.43
C ASP A 281 -5.16 -14.06 12.80
N ALA A 282 -5.36 -13.29 13.87
CA ALA A 282 -6.68 -12.93 14.40
C ALA A 282 -7.59 -12.27 13.34
N PHE A 283 -7.02 -11.40 12.49
CA PHE A 283 -7.74 -10.78 11.38
C PHE A 283 -6.92 -10.80 10.10
N LYS A 284 -7.07 -11.87 9.30
CA LYS A 284 -6.42 -12.02 7.99
C LYS A 284 -7.02 -11.13 6.90
N ASN A 285 -6.19 -10.81 5.91
CA ASN A 285 -6.59 -10.23 4.62
C ASN A 285 -7.48 -8.98 4.74
N ARG A 286 -7.12 -8.08 5.65
CA ARG A 286 -7.77 -6.75 5.78
C ARG A 286 -7.27 -5.85 4.66
N ASN A 287 -7.70 -6.14 3.45
CA ASN A 287 -7.14 -5.61 2.21
C ASN A 287 -8.11 -4.67 1.49
N VAL A 288 -7.56 -3.65 0.84
CA VAL A 288 -8.22 -2.88 -0.22
C VAL A 288 -7.67 -3.33 -1.57
N THR A 289 -8.57 -3.61 -2.51
CA THR A 289 -8.22 -3.89 -3.91
C THR A 289 -8.78 -2.80 -4.79
N VAL A 290 -7.92 -2.24 -5.64
CA VAL A 290 -8.29 -1.25 -6.64
C VAL A 290 -8.08 -1.87 -8.02
N LYS A 291 -9.11 -1.77 -8.85
CA LYS A 291 -9.07 -2.19 -10.25
C LYS A 291 -8.69 -1.00 -11.11
N TYR A 292 -7.67 -1.16 -11.93
CA TYR A 292 -7.22 -0.18 -12.91
C TYR A 292 -7.45 -0.74 -14.32
N GLU A 293 -7.96 0.08 -15.22
CA GLU A 293 -7.94 -0.16 -16.67
C GLU A 293 -6.81 0.68 -17.26
N VAL A 294 -5.95 0.03 -18.03
CA VAL A 294 -4.90 0.66 -18.82
C VAL A 294 -5.29 0.57 -20.28
N ASN A 295 -5.15 1.68 -21.00
CA ASN A 295 -5.27 1.70 -22.45
C ASN A 295 -3.86 1.85 -23.07
N TRP A 296 -3.38 0.81 -23.72
CA TRP A 296 -2.04 0.74 -24.32
C TRP A 296 -1.88 1.69 -25.51
N LYS A 297 -2.97 1.96 -26.24
CA LYS A 297 -2.97 2.82 -27.42
C LYS A 297 -2.97 4.30 -27.04
N THR A 298 -3.78 4.69 -26.07
CA THR A 298 -3.90 6.10 -25.65
C THR A 298 -2.98 6.46 -24.49
N HIS A 299 -2.34 5.47 -23.85
CA HIS A 299 -1.51 5.63 -22.64
C HIS A 299 -2.30 6.29 -21.50
N GLU A 300 -3.57 5.93 -21.38
CA GLU A 300 -4.45 6.36 -20.30
C GLU A 300 -4.58 5.27 -19.23
N VAL A 301 -4.73 5.68 -17.98
CA VAL A 301 -5.03 4.80 -16.85
C VAL A 301 -6.26 5.34 -16.14
N LYS A 302 -7.23 4.46 -15.86
CA LYS A 302 -8.48 4.80 -15.19
C LYS A 302 -8.75 3.83 -14.04
N ILE A 303 -9.28 4.35 -12.94
CA ILE A 303 -9.77 3.52 -11.83
C ILE A 303 -11.15 3.00 -12.20
N LYS A 304 -11.32 1.67 -12.18
CA LYS A 304 -12.61 0.99 -12.43
C LYS A 304 -13.42 0.84 -11.15
N SER A 305 -12.77 0.45 -10.06
CA SER A 305 -13.45 0.22 -8.78
C SER A 305 -12.45 0.15 -7.63
N ILE A 306 -12.95 0.39 -6.41
CA ILE A 306 -12.24 0.19 -5.15
C ILE A 306 -13.08 -0.67 -4.22
N THR A 307 -12.48 -1.64 -3.53
CA THR A 307 -13.17 -2.48 -2.55
C THR A 307 -12.26 -2.83 -1.37
N PRO A 308 -12.62 -2.49 -0.12
CA PRO A 308 -13.73 -1.61 0.29
C PRO A 308 -13.40 -0.12 0.08
N LYS A 309 -14.43 0.74 0.14
CA LYS A 309 -14.29 2.21 0.08
C LYS A 309 -13.57 2.81 1.29
#